data_AF-A0A7L2KCU0-F1
#
_entry.id   AF-A0A7L2KCU0-F1
#
_cell.length_a   1.000
_cell.length_b   1.000
_cell.length_c   1.000
_cell.angle_alpha   90.00
_cell.angle_beta   90.00
_cell.angle_gamma   90.00
#
_symmetry.space_group_name_H-M   'P 1'
#
loop_
_entity.id
_entity.type
_entity.pdbx_description
1 polymer ?
#
loop_
_entity_poly.entity_id
_entity_poly.type
_entity_poly.pdbx_seq_one_letter_code
_entity_poly.pdbx_strand_id
1 'polypeptide(L)'
;RYCLTAHLFTAHGESTSVTKKCATGEECHLVGCHHHGDSGHTECVSCCEGMICNVEIPTNASNAVFAVLQARRAAGGCRAAPSLALLLTLVTT
;
A
#
# COMPACT_ATOMS: atom_id res chain seq x y z
N ARG A 1 3.33 11.05 6.81
CA ARG A 1 2.53 12.02 6.00
C ARG A 1 2.15 11.31 4.71
N TYR A 2 0.88 11.32 4.34
CA TYR A 2 0.32 10.31 3.44
C TYR A 2 -0.02 10.86 2.06
N CYS A 3 -0.14 9.97 1.09
CA CYS A 3 -0.71 10.25 -0.22
C CYS A 3 -1.99 9.44 -0.38
N LEU A 4 -3.07 10.07 -0.84
CA LEU A 4 -4.36 9.45 -1.13
C LEU A 4 -4.57 9.34 -2.63
N THR A 5 -5.17 8.23 -3.09
CA THR A 5 -5.67 8.08 -4.47
C THR A 5 -7.10 7.56 -4.44
N ALA A 6 -8.01 8.26 -5.11
CA ALA A 6 -9.35 7.81 -5.43
C ALA A 6 -9.45 7.50 -6.93
N HIS A 7 -10.06 6.37 -7.28
CA HIS A 7 -10.25 5.91 -8.65
C HIS A 7 -11.71 5.55 -8.87
N LEU A 8 -12.36 6.27 -9.78
CA LEU A 8 -13.70 5.99 -10.25
C LEU A 8 -13.63 5.28 -11.60
N PHE A 9 -14.29 4.14 -11.72
CA PHE A 9 -14.29 3.33 -12.93
C PHE A 9 -15.64 2.64 -13.18
N THR A 10 -15.89 2.23 -14.42
CA THR A 10 -17.11 1.51 -14.82
C THR A 10 -17.07 0.06 -14.32
N ALA A 11 -18.21 -0.64 -14.32
CA ALA A 11 -18.28 -2.08 -14.01
C ALA A 11 -17.35 -2.95 -14.88
N HIS A 12 -16.97 -2.48 -16.08
CA HIS A 12 -16.03 -3.17 -16.98
C HIS A 12 -14.56 -2.83 -16.69
N GLY A 13 -14.27 -1.98 -15.70
CA GLY A 13 -12.91 -1.59 -15.31
C GLY A 13 -12.39 -0.34 -16.02
N GLU A 14 -13.20 0.35 -16.82
CA GLU A 14 -12.75 1.53 -17.56
C GLU A 14 -12.66 2.74 -16.63
N SER A 15 -11.46 3.34 -16.54
CA SER A 15 -11.23 4.52 -15.72
C SER A 15 -12.07 5.70 -16.18
N THR A 16 -12.87 6.25 -15.27
CA THR A 16 -13.63 7.48 -15.46
C THR A 16 -12.85 8.68 -14.91
N SER A 17 -12.27 8.55 -13.71
CA SER A 17 -11.42 9.59 -13.13
C SER A 17 -10.45 9.03 -12.09
N VAL A 18 -9.31 9.71 -11.94
CA VAL A 18 -8.31 9.41 -10.91
C VAL A 18 -7.92 10.71 -10.22
N THR A 19 -8.09 10.77 -8.91
CA THR A 19 -7.72 11.93 -8.09
C THR A 19 -6.63 11.54 -7.11
N LYS A 20 -5.54 12.30 -7.10
CA LYS A 20 -4.38 12.09 -6.22
C LYS A 20 -4.12 13.34 -5.39
N LYS A 21 -3.90 13.19 -4.07
CA LYS A 21 -3.56 14.32 -3.18
C LYS A 21 -2.68 13.90 -2.02
N CYS A 22 -1.98 14.87 -1.42
CA CYS A 22 -1.43 14.69 -0.07
C CYS A 22 -2.57 14.64 0.95
N ALA A 23 -2.42 13.83 2.00
CA ALA A 23 -3.48 13.57 2.98
C ALA A 23 -2.97 13.50 4.43
N THR A 24 -3.87 13.80 5.37
CA THR A 24 -3.71 13.54 6.80
C THR A 24 -4.03 12.08 7.14
N GLY A 25 -3.75 11.65 8.38
CA GLY A 25 -4.11 10.29 8.82
C GLY A 25 -5.62 10.07 8.86
N GLU A 26 -6.37 11.09 9.29
CA GLU A 26 -7.83 11.08 9.37
C GLU A 26 -8.48 10.87 8.00
N GLU A 27 -7.97 11.55 6.97
CA GLU A 27 -8.43 11.37 5.59
C GLU A 27 -8.17 9.96 5.04
N CYS A 28 -7.22 9.22 5.61
CA CYS A 28 -6.85 7.86 5.21
C CYS A 28 -7.61 6.75 5.96
N HIS A 29 -8.57 7.08 6.82
CA HIS A 29 -9.39 6.08 7.51
C HIS A 29 -10.44 5.43 6.59
N LEU A 30 -10.78 6.08 5.47
CA LEU A 30 -11.80 5.63 4.51
C LEU A 30 -11.15 5.06 3.24
N VAL A 31 -10.37 3.99 3.40
CA VAL A 31 -9.85 3.19 2.27
C VAL A 31 -10.79 2.02 1.96
N GLY A 32 -10.73 1.52 0.73
CA GLY A 32 -11.56 0.41 0.26
C GLY A 32 -12.28 0.76 -1.04
N CYS A 33 -13.20 -0.10 -1.46
CA CYS A 33 -14.00 0.11 -2.66
C CYS A 33 -15.49 0.15 -2.34
N HIS A 34 -16.21 1.08 -2.97
CA HIS A 34 -17.64 1.24 -2.85
C HIS A 34 -18.29 1.20 -4.25
N HIS A 35 -19.30 0.34 -4.40
CA HIS A 35 -20.04 0.21 -5.65
C HIS A 35 -21.28 1.10 -5.62
N HIS A 36 -21.39 2.00 -6.59
CA HIS A 36 -22.55 2.87 -6.75
C HIS A 36 -23.57 2.15 -7.63
N GLY A 37 -24.47 1.40 -6.98
CA GLY A 37 -25.46 0.52 -7.63
C GLY A 37 -26.24 1.18 -8.77
N ASP A 38 -26.65 2.43 -8.60
CA ASP A 38 -27.48 3.15 -9.57
C ASP A 38 -26.72 3.67 -10.79
N SER A 39 -25.39 3.87 -10.67
CA SER A 39 -24.56 4.44 -11.75
C SER A 39 -23.71 3.40 -12.47
N GLY A 40 -23.59 2.18 -11.93
CA GLY A 40 -22.71 1.14 -12.47
C GLY A 40 -21.23 1.48 -12.34
N HIS A 41 -20.87 2.43 -11.48
CA HIS A 41 -19.50 2.82 -11.20
C HIS A 41 -19.02 2.26 -9.86
N THR A 42 -17.72 2.00 -9.78
CA THR A 42 -17.02 1.67 -8.54
C THR A 42 -16.02 2.76 -8.22
N GLU A 43 -16.01 3.21 -6.98
CA GLU A 43 -14.96 4.08 -6.45
C GLU A 43 -14.06 3.27 -5.52
N CYS A 44 -12.76 3.26 -5.78
CA CYS A 44 -11.76 2.68 -4.88
C CYS A 44 -10.81 3.76 -4.35
N VAL A 45 -10.56 3.74 -3.04
CA VAL A 45 -9.70 4.69 -2.32
C VAL A 45 -8.54 3.93 -1.66
N SER A 46 -7.33 4.44 -1.87
CA SER A 46 -6.10 3.94 -1.22
C SER A 46 -5.33 5.07 -0.59
N CYS A 47 -4.57 4.75 0.45
CA CYS A 47 -3.59 5.64 1.04
C CYS A 47 -2.24 4.95 1.18
N CYS A 48 -1.16 5.72 1.12
CA CYS A 48 0.17 5.22 1.39
C CYS A 48 1.02 6.23 2.15
N GLU A 49 2.03 5.73 2.85
CA GLU A 49 3.04 6.56 3.49
C GLU A 49 4.32 6.65 2.66
N GLY A 50 4.87 7.85 2.51
CA GLY A 50 6.14 8.10 1.84
C GLY A 50 6.03 9.11 0.70
N MET A 51 7.18 9.47 0.13
CA MET A 51 7.23 10.38 -1.03
C MET A 51 6.83 9.64 -2.30
N ILE A 52 5.91 10.22 -3.08
CA ILE A 52 5.48 9.67 -4.38
C ILE A 52 5.08 8.20 -4.24
N CYS A 53 4.47 7.81 -3.11
CA CYS A 53 4.17 6.41 -2.83
C CYS A 53 2.94 5.90 -3.61
N ASN A 54 2.07 6.82 -4.06
CA ASN A 54 0.81 6.52 -4.71
C ASN A 54 0.95 6.45 -6.24
N VAL A 55 1.98 5.77 -6.73
CA VAL A 55 2.18 5.55 -8.18
C VAL A 55 1.07 4.64 -8.73
N GLU A 56 0.78 3.55 -8.03
CA GLU A 56 -0.29 2.61 -8.37
C GLU A 56 -1.68 3.24 -8.15
N ILE A 57 -2.67 2.77 -8.93
CA ILE A 57 -4.08 3.19 -8.85
C ILE A 57 -4.88 2.02 -8.27
N PRO A 58 -5.71 2.22 -7.24
CA PRO A 58 -6.51 1.15 -6.67
C PRO A 58 -7.61 0.74 -7.65
N THR A 59 -7.83 -0.56 -7.79
CA THR A 59 -8.79 -1.15 -8.74
C THR A 59 -9.67 -2.21 -8.09
N ASN A 60 -9.32 -2.66 -6.88
CA ASN A 60 -10.09 -3.64 -6.11
C ASN A 60 -9.79 -3.51 -4.61
N ALA A 61 -10.47 -4.31 -3.79
CA ALA A 61 -10.30 -4.27 -2.33
C ALA A 61 -8.88 -4.68 -1.86
N SER A 62 -8.10 -5.40 -2.68
CA SER A 62 -6.75 -5.85 -2.30
C SER A 62 -5.69 -4.75 -2.38
N ASN A 63 -5.88 -3.76 -3.27
CA ASN A 63 -4.96 -2.62 -3.41
C ASN A 63 -5.60 -1.28 -2.99
N ALA A 64 -6.90 -1.24 -2.71
CA ALA A 64 -7.60 -0.12 -2.05
C ALA A 64 -7.41 -0.17 -0.53
N VAL A 65 -6.15 -0.07 -0.09
CA VAL A 65 -5.76 -0.23 1.32
C VAL A 65 -4.96 0.97 1.82
N PHE A 66 -4.73 1.01 3.13
CA PHE A 66 -3.79 1.94 3.74
C PHE A 66 -2.42 1.26 3.92
N ALA A 67 -1.48 1.57 3.01
CA ALA A 67 -0.15 0.99 2.98
C ALA A 67 0.88 1.82 3.75
N VAL A 68 1.35 1.31 4.88
CA VAL A 68 2.37 1.95 5.72
C VAL A 68 3.75 1.34 5.45
N LEU A 69 4.81 2.17 5.44
CA LEU A 69 6.19 1.76 5.10
C LEU A 69 6.75 0.61 5.97
N GLN A 70 6.25 0.43 7.18
CA GLN A 70 6.67 -0.67 8.06
C GLN A 70 6.23 -2.05 7.52
N ALA A 71 5.07 -2.14 6.88
CA ALA A 71 4.57 -3.40 6.30
C ALA A 71 5.41 -3.86 5.08
N ARG A 72 5.94 -2.91 4.29
CA ARG A 72 6.81 -3.23 3.14
C ARG A 72 8.21 -3.71 3.54
N ARG A 73 8.77 -3.23 4.66
CA ARG A 73 10.07 -3.72 5.17
C ARG A 73 10.00 -5.18 5.64
N ALA A 74 8.87 -5.60 6.22
CA ALA A 74 8.67 -6.98 6.64
C ALA A 74 8.59 -7.97 5.46
N ALA A 75 8.04 -7.54 4.31
CA ALA A 75 7.95 -8.36 3.09
C ALA A 75 9.25 -8.35 2.26
N GLY A 76 10.05 -7.27 2.34
CA GLY A 76 11.36 -7.14 1.66
C GLY A 76 12.56 -7.57 2.50
N GLY A 77 12.35 -7.97 3.75
CA GLY A 77 13.37 -8.52 4.65
C GLY A 77 13.73 -9.94 4.23
N CYS A 78 14.42 -10.09 3.10
CA CYS A 78 15.15 -11.31 2.78
C CYS A 78 16.01 -11.65 4.00
N ARG A 79 15.77 -12.84 4.57
CA ARG A 79 16.40 -13.38 5.77
C ARG A 79 17.85 -12.90 5.85
N ALA A 80 18.18 -12.10 6.87
CA ALA A 80 19.56 -11.92 7.26
C ALA A 80 20.08 -13.31 7.59
N ALA A 81 20.80 -13.93 6.65
CA ALA A 81 21.52 -15.16 6.90
C ALA A 81 22.45 -14.84 8.09
N PRO A 82 22.41 -15.60 9.18
CA PRO A 82 23.35 -15.37 10.26
C PRO A 82 24.74 -15.59 9.67
N SER A 83 25.58 -14.56 9.77
CA SER A 83 26.98 -14.61 9.38
C SER A 83 27.62 -15.81 10.10
N LEU A 84 28.07 -16.82 9.35
CA LEU A 84 28.79 -18.00 9.85
C LEU A 84 30.20 -17.68 10.42
N ALA A 85 30.45 -16.43 10.82
CA ALA A 85 31.78 -15.94 11.21
C ALA A 85 32.03 -15.91 12.72
N LEU A 86 31.34 -16.74 13.51
CA LEU A 86 31.71 -17.04 14.89
C LEU A 86 31.91 -18.55 15.08
N LEU A 87 32.92 -19.10 14.41
CA LEU A 87 33.47 -20.41 14.77
C LEU A 87 34.63 -20.20 15.74
N LEU A 88 34.30 -20.34 17.02
CA LEU A 88 35.09 -20.89 18.12
C LEU A 88 36.54 -20.38 18.31
N THR A 89 36.70 -19.32 19.11
CA THR A 89 37.89 -19.18 19.96
C THR A 89 37.63 -19.92 21.27
N LEU A 90 38.15 -21.14 21.42
CA LEU A 90 38.44 -21.76 22.73
C LEU A 90 39.18 -23.09 22.52
N VAL A 91 40.51 -23.01 22.37
CA VAL A 91 41.41 -24.07 22.84
C VAL A 91 42.56 -23.37 23.55
N THR A 92 42.41 -23.22 24.86
CA THR A 92 43.49 -22.95 25.80
C THR A 92 43.47 -24.07 26.82
N THR A 93 44.43 -24.99 26.73
CA THR A 93 45.17 -25.66 27.83
C THR A 93 46.26 -26.51 27.22
#